data_AF-A5A3M9-F1
#
_entry.id   AF-A5A3M9-F1
#
_cell.length_a   1.000
_cell.length_b   1.000
_cell.length_c   1.000
_cell.angle_alpha   90.00
_cell.angle_beta   90.00
_cell.angle_gamma   90.00
#
_symmetry.space_group_name_H-M   'P 1'
#
loop_
_entity.id
_entity.type
_entity.pdbx_description
1 polymer ?
#
loop_
_entity_poly.entity_id
_entity_poly.type
_entity_poly.pdbx_seq_one_letter_code
_entity_poly.pdbx_strand_id
1 'polypeptide(L)'
;SQWHRKEHFEAFQSVAQCTYNQTVQLDITAFLKTVKKNKHKFYPAFIHILARLMNAHPEFRMAMKDGELVIWDSVHPCYTVFHEQTETFSSLWSEYHDDFRQFLHIYSQDVACYGENLAYFPKGFIENMFFVSANPWVSFTSFDLNVANMDNFFAPVFTMGKYYTQGDK
;
A
#
# COMPACT_ATOMS: atom_id res chain seq x y z
N SER A 1 -24.28 17.82 9.46
CA SER A 1 -22.98 17.16 9.21
C SER A 1 -21.92 17.88 10.02
N GLN A 2 -21.18 17.19 10.90
CA GLN A 2 -20.09 17.75 11.71
C GLN A 2 -18.70 17.54 11.07
N TRP A 3 -18.64 17.12 9.81
CA TRP A 3 -17.37 16.83 9.16
C TRP A 3 -16.68 18.11 8.71
N HIS A 4 -15.63 18.51 9.44
CA HIS A 4 -14.87 19.74 9.15
C HIS A 4 -14.31 19.83 7.73
N ARG A 5 -14.07 18.69 7.06
CA ARG A 5 -13.53 18.65 5.68
C ARG A 5 -14.61 18.57 4.60
N LYS A 6 -15.90 18.69 4.95
CA LYS A 6 -17.01 18.55 4.00
C LYS A 6 -16.88 19.49 2.80
N GLU A 7 -16.75 20.79 3.04
CA GLU A 7 -16.62 21.79 1.97
C GLU A 7 -15.39 21.51 1.08
N HIS A 8 -14.27 21.13 1.70
CA HIS A 8 -13.03 20.84 0.99
C HIS A 8 -13.21 19.62 0.08
N PHE A 9 -13.81 18.54 0.60
CA PHE A 9 -14.13 17.36 -0.18
C PHE A 9 -15.04 17.69 -1.37
N GLU A 10 -16.10 18.46 -1.16
CA GLU A 10 -17.03 18.87 -2.23
C GLU A 10 -16.31 19.70 -3.32
N ALA A 11 -15.39 20.59 -2.94
CA ALA A 11 -14.59 21.37 -3.88
C ALA A 11 -13.64 20.48 -4.72
N PHE A 12 -12.89 19.57 -4.07
CA PHE A 12 -11.98 18.65 -4.75
C PHE A 12 -12.70 17.54 -5.53
N GLN A 13 -13.97 17.25 -5.22
CA GLN A 13 -14.80 16.33 -6.00
C GLN A 13 -15.40 16.97 -7.26
N SER A 14 -15.37 18.30 -7.36
CA SER A 14 -16.03 19.04 -8.45
C SER A 14 -15.05 19.92 -9.24
N VAL A 15 -14.84 21.15 -8.80
CA VAL A 15 -14.14 22.19 -9.57
C VAL A 15 -12.62 22.12 -9.44
N ALA A 16 -12.11 21.47 -8.40
CA ALA A 16 -10.69 21.41 -8.08
C ALA A 16 -10.12 19.99 -8.13
N GLN A 17 -10.72 19.08 -8.90
CA GLN A 17 -10.27 17.69 -9.01
C GLN A 17 -8.77 17.59 -9.28
N CYS A 18 -8.04 17.01 -8.32
CA CYS A 18 -6.61 16.79 -8.45
C CYS A 18 -6.15 15.62 -7.58
N THR A 19 -4.97 15.11 -7.91
CA THR A 19 -4.18 14.22 -7.05
C THR A 19 -2.77 14.79 -6.97
N TYR A 20 -2.03 14.40 -5.94
CA TYR A 20 -0.62 14.77 -5.82
C TYR A 20 0.20 13.57 -5.36
N ASN A 21 1.45 13.52 -5.78
CA ASN A 21 2.43 12.53 -5.34
C ASN A 21 3.49 13.23 -4.50
N GLN A 22 4.04 12.50 -3.52
CA GLN A 22 5.15 12.99 -2.72
C GLN A 22 6.14 11.85 -2.51
N THR A 23 7.42 12.11 -2.77
CA THR A 23 8.50 11.17 -2.47
C THR A 23 9.33 11.70 -1.30
N VAL A 24 9.54 10.85 -0.29
CA VAL A 24 10.37 11.16 0.88
C VAL A 24 11.40 10.05 1.09
N GLN A 25 12.59 10.42 1.55
CA GLN A 25 13.61 9.47 1.98
C GLN A 25 13.44 9.20 3.47
N LEU A 26 13.24 7.93 3.83
CA LEU A 26 13.05 7.51 5.22
C LEU A 26 14.34 6.89 5.76
N ASP A 27 14.74 7.32 6.96
CA ASP A 27 15.76 6.62 7.74
C ASP A 27 15.18 5.30 8.25
N ILE A 28 15.61 4.20 7.61
CA ILE A 28 15.19 2.85 7.95
C ILE A 28 16.25 2.07 8.74
N THR A 29 17.31 2.72 9.25
CA THR A 29 18.46 2.02 9.85
C THR A 29 18.03 1.15 11.04
N ALA A 30 17.22 1.71 11.95
CA ALA A 30 16.69 0.98 13.11
C ALA A 30 15.70 -0.13 12.72
N PHE A 31 14.85 0.14 11.72
CA PHE A 31 13.91 -0.84 11.18
C PHE A 31 14.64 -2.03 10.56
N LEU A 32 15.60 -1.76 9.67
CA LEU A 32 16.37 -2.78 8.96
C LEU A 32 17.18 -3.65 9.94
N LYS A 33 17.78 -3.04 10.98
CA LYS A 33 18.47 -3.77 12.05
C LYS A 33 17.52 -4.72 12.78
N THR A 34 16.32 -4.25 13.10
CA THR A 34 15.30 -5.04 13.82
C THR A 34 14.77 -6.19 12.97
N VAL A 35 14.44 -5.94 11.71
CA VAL A 35 13.98 -6.95 10.75
C VAL A 35 15.04 -8.05 10.57
N LYS A 36 16.30 -7.66 10.34
CA LYS A 36 17.41 -8.61 10.19
C LYS A 36 17.67 -9.42 11.45
N LYS A 37 17.70 -8.77 12.63
CA LYS A 37 17.91 -9.44 13.92
C LYS A 37 16.86 -10.54 14.18
N ASN A 38 15.61 -10.28 13.81
CA ASN A 38 14.50 -11.22 14.02
C ASN A 38 14.28 -12.17 12.83
N LYS A 39 15.16 -12.16 11.81
CA LYS A 39 15.07 -13.01 10.61
C LYS A 39 13.75 -12.84 9.83
N HIS A 40 13.14 -11.66 9.88
CA HIS A 40 11.98 -11.33 9.08
C HIS A 40 12.38 -10.83 7.69
N LYS A 41 11.49 -11.00 6.71
CA LYS A 41 11.65 -10.38 5.38
C LYS A 41 11.26 -8.91 5.46
N PHE A 42 12.02 -8.05 4.78
CA PHE A 42 11.80 -6.60 4.76
C PHE A 42 10.41 -6.23 4.25
N TYR A 43 10.04 -6.75 3.08
CA TYR A 43 8.83 -6.32 2.37
C TYR A 43 7.54 -6.55 3.17
N PRO A 44 7.21 -7.76 3.67
CA PRO A 44 6.01 -7.94 4.50
C PRO A 44 6.09 -7.19 5.83
N ALA A 45 7.28 -6.97 6.40
CA ALA A 45 7.43 -6.16 7.60
C ALA A 45 7.09 -4.68 7.35
N PHE A 46 7.50 -4.13 6.21
CA PHE A 46 7.20 -2.75 5.85
C PHE A 46 5.72 -2.58 5.44
N ILE A 47 5.16 -3.55 4.71
CA ILE A 47 3.72 -3.60 4.40
C ILE A 47 2.88 -3.57 5.68
N HIS A 48 3.27 -4.31 6.73
CA HIS A 48 2.55 -4.28 8.00
C HIS A 48 2.55 -2.89 8.64
N ILE A 49 3.68 -2.18 8.62
CA ILE A 49 3.78 -0.81 9.14
C ILE A 49 2.81 0.11 8.38
N LEU A 50 2.80 0.05 7.05
CA LEU A 50 1.86 0.81 6.24
C LEU A 50 0.41 0.44 6.58
N ALA A 51 0.08 -0.85 6.68
CA ALA A 51 -1.27 -1.32 6.99
C ALA A 51 -1.75 -0.82 8.36
N ARG A 52 -0.89 -0.83 9.39
CA ARG A 52 -1.23 -0.27 10.70
C ARG A 52 -1.52 1.23 10.62
N LEU A 53 -0.71 1.99 9.87
CA LEU A 53 -0.93 3.43 9.68
C LEU A 53 -2.23 3.70 8.92
N MET A 54 -2.49 2.97 7.83
CA MET A 54 -3.74 3.13 7.05
C MET A 54 -4.97 2.83 7.91
N ASN A 55 -4.90 1.82 8.77
CA ASN A 55 -6.01 1.46 9.65
C ASN A 55 -6.17 2.40 10.86
N ALA A 56 -5.11 3.07 11.31
CA ALA A 56 -5.16 4.03 12.41
C ALA A 56 -5.84 5.36 12.04
N HIS A 57 -5.90 5.70 10.75
CA HIS A 57 -6.36 7.00 10.26
C HIS A 57 -7.58 6.86 9.33
N PRO A 58 -8.76 7.41 9.67
CA PRO A 58 -9.98 7.21 8.89
C PRO A 58 -9.90 7.80 7.48
N GLU A 59 -9.14 8.86 7.25
CA GLU A 59 -8.94 9.49 5.94
C GLU A 59 -8.31 8.57 4.89
N PHE A 60 -7.54 7.56 5.32
CA PHE A 60 -6.95 6.55 4.42
C PHE A 60 -7.88 5.36 4.14
N ARG A 61 -9.05 5.34 4.78
CA ARG A 61 -10.07 4.29 4.62
C ARG A 61 -11.35 4.81 3.96
N MET A 62 -11.32 6.03 3.46
CA MET A 62 -12.44 6.65 2.74
C MET A 62 -12.62 6.00 1.36
N ALA A 63 -13.86 5.85 0.92
CA ALA A 63 -14.23 5.39 -0.41
C ALA A 63 -15.59 5.99 -0.82
N MET A 64 -15.89 6.03 -2.12
CA MET A 64 -17.26 6.23 -2.60
C MET A 64 -17.92 4.86 -2.80
N LYS A 65 -19.09 4.66 -2.20
CA LYS A 65 -19.91 3.46 -2.36
C LYS A 65 -21.36 3.85 -2.58
N ASP A 66 -21.95 3.38 -3.67
CA ASP A 66 -23.33 3.68 -4.06
C ASP A 66 -23.66 5.19 -4.09
N GLY A 67 -22.67 6.02 -4.46
CA GLY A 67 -22.80 7.47 -4.51
C GLY A 67 -22.59 8.19 -3.17
N GLU A 68 -22.30 7.46 -2.10
CA GLU A 68 -22.05 8.01 -0.76
C GLU A 68 -20.59 7.88 -0.34
N LEU A 69 -20.10 8.85 0.42
CA LEU A 69 -18.78 8.78 1.06
C LEU A 69 -18.88 7.86 2.28
N VAL A 70 -18.13 6.75 2.25
CA VAL A 70 -18.05 5.78 3.33
C VAL A 70 -16.63 5.73 3.90
N ILE A 71 -16.50 5.17 5.11
CA ILE A 71 -15.22 4.85 5.74
C ILE A 71 -15.25 3.35 6.05
N TRP A 72 -14.33 2.58 5.48
CA TRP A 72 -14.21 1.16 5.79
C TRP A 72 -13.75 0.95 7.23
N ASP A 73 -14.29 -0.04 7.94
CA ASP A 73 -13.82 -0.40 9.29
C ASP A 73 -12.34 -0.83 9.30
N SER A 74 -11.91 -1.49 8.23
CA SER A 74 -10.53 -1.94 8.01
C SER A 74 -10.19 -1.94 6.52
N VAL A 75 -8.92 -1.70 6.20
CA VAL A 75 -8.36 -1.81 4.84
C VAL A 75 -7.18 -2.77 4.79
N HIS A 76 -7.01 -3.43 3.65
CA HIS A 76 -6.05 -4.51 3.45
C HIS A 76 -4.95 -4.12 2.46
N PRO A 77 -3.68 -4.46 2.72
CA PRO A 77 -2.61 -4.21 1.77
C PRO A 77 -2.75 -5.10 0.53
N CYS A 78 -2.83 -4.47 -0.64
CA CYS A 78 -2.62 -5.10 -1.94
C CYS A 78 -1.20 -4.80 -2.40
N TYR A 79 -0.38 -5.83 -2.58
CA TYR A 79 1.05 -5.71 -2.87
C TYR A 79 1.46 -6.47 -4.13
N THR A 80 2.49 -5.98 -4.80
CA THR A 80 3.03 -6.63 -6.00
C THR A 80 3.91 -7.84 -5.66
N VAL A 81 3.74 -8.91 -6.43
CA VAL A 81 4.59 -10.12 -6.44
C VAL A 81 5.17 -10.26 -7.85
N PHE A 82 6.50 -10.25 -7.97
CA PHE A 82 7.20 -10.32 -9.25
C PHE A 82 7.46 -11.78 -9.65
N HIS A 83 7.23 -12.09 -10.93
CA HIS A 83 7.42 -13.41 -11.52
C HIS A 83 8.66 -13.40 -12.42
N GLU A 84 9.77 -13.97 -11.95
CA GLU A 84 11.04 -13.96 -12.67
C GLU A 84 10.97 -14.67 -14.03
N GLN A 85 10.13 -15.70 -14.15
CA GLN A 85 10.06 -16.52 -15.37
C GLN A 85 9.40 -15.80 -16.55
N THR A 86 8.50 -14.86 -16.27
CA THR A 86 7.72 -14.13 -17.27
C THR A 86 8.01 -12.64 -17.29
N GLU A 87 8.80 -12.15 -16.33
CA GLU A 87 9.08 -10.72 -16.12
C GLU A 87 7.79 -9.91 -15.94
N THR A 88 6.75 -10.54 -15.39
CA THR A 88 5.46 -9.90 -15.07
C THR A 88 5.28 -9.80 -13.55
N PHE A 89 4.16 -9.23 -13.10
CA PHE A 89 3.80 -9.19 -11.69
C PHE A 89 2.31 -9.45 -11.48
N SER A 90 1.98 -9.89 -10.27
CA SER A 90 0.60 -9.99 -9.76
C SER A 90 0.37 -9.02 -8.61
N SER A 91 -0.87 -8.56 -8.47
CA SER A 91 -1.39 -7.80 -7.34
C SER A 91 -2.10 -8.77 -6.39
N LEU A 92 -1.43 -9.13 -5.30
CA LEU A 92 -1.96 -10.02 -4.26
C LEU A 92 -2.34 -9.20 -3.02
N TRP A 93 -3.31 -9.64 -2.24
CA TRP A 93 -3.67 -8.97 -1.00
C TRP A 93 -3.77 -9.94 0.17
N SER A 94 -3.45 -9.43 1.35
CA SER A 94 -3.59 -10.17 2.61
C SER A 94 -4.45 -9.41 3.59
N GLU A 95 -5.24 -10.15 4.37
CA GLU A 95 -6.03 -9.56 5.43
C GLU A 95 -5.12 -8.86 6.45
N TYR A 96 -5.53 -7.67 6.86
CA TYR A 96 -4.79 -6.90 7.86
C TYR A 96 -5.07 -7.46 9.25
N HIS A 97 -4.02 -7.55 10.05
CA HIS A 97 -4.12 -7.85 11.47
C HIS A 97 -3.14 -6.97 12.25
N ASP A 98 -3.57 -6.41 13.39
CA ASP A 98 -2.71 -5.50 14.17
C ASP A 98 -1.50 -6.23 14.77
N ASP A 99 -1.70 -7.46 15.26
CA ASP A 99 -0.56 -8.32 15.64
C ASP A 99 0.30 -8.66 14.42
N PHE A 100 1.58 -8.29 14.51
CA PHE A 100 2.56 -8.47 13.44
C PHE A 100 2.78 -9.93 13.06
N ARG A 101 2.80 -10.86 14.03
CA ARG A 101 3.07 -12.27 13.76
C ARG A 101 1.89 -12.91 13.04
N GLN A 102 0.68 -12.56 13.43
CA GLN A 102 -0.53 -12.99 12.74
C GLN A 102 -0.58 -12.45 11.31
N PHE A 103 -0.27 -11.17 11.10
CA PHE A 103 -0.17 -10.62 9.75
C PHE A 103 0.87 -11.36 8.89
N LEU A 104 2.08 -11.62 9.42
CA LEU A 104 3.09 -12.39 8.69
C LEU A 104 2.64 -13.81 8.37
N HIS A 105 1.86 -14.45 9.25
CA HIS A 105 1.32 -15.77 9.00
C HIS A 105 0.33 -15.75 7.82
N ILE A 106 -0.64 -14.83 7.85
CA ILE A 106 -1.63 -14.64 6.78
C ILE A 106 -0.93 -14.33 5.45
N TYR A 107 -0.01 -13.36 5.45
CA TYR A 107 0.80 -13.02 4.28
C TYR A 107 1.52 -14.24 3.69
N SER A 108 2.14 -15.05 4.55
CA SER A 108 2.90 -16.22 4.09
C SER A 108 1.99 -17.29 3.50
N GLN A 109 0.79 -17.47 4.05
CA GLN A 109 -0.22 -18.39 3.50
C GLN A 109 -0.72 -17.92 2.13
N ASP A 110 -1.02 -16.63 1.98
CA ASP A 110 -1.47 -16.07 0.71
C ASP A 110 -0.38 -16.19 -0.37
N VAL A 111 0.86 -15.86 -0.05
CA VAL A 111 1.99 -16.01 -0.99
C VAL A 111 2.23 -17.49 -1.32
N ALA A 112 2.12 -18.41 -0.37
CA ALA A 112 2.27 -19.83 -0.65
C ALA A 112 1.15 -20.37 -1.55
N CYS A 113 -0.08 -19.84 -1.42
CA CYS A 113 -1.23 -20.30 -2.20
C CYS A 113 -1.29 -19.68 -3.60
N TYR A 114 -0.93 -18.40 -3.73
CA TYR A 114 -1.16 -17.60 -4.93
C TYR A 114 0.11 -17.03 -5.57
N GLY A 115 1.27 -17.14 -4.92
CA GLY A 115 2.50 -16.45 -5.33
C GLY A 115 3.07 -16.91 -6.68
N GLU A 116 2.77 -18.13 -7.11
CA GLU A 116 3.18 -18.67 -8.42
C GLU A 116 2.08 -18.51 -9.50
N ASN A 117 0.93 -17.92 -9.15
CA ASN A 117 -0.15 -17.68 -10.10
C ASN A 117 0.12 -16.39 -10.89
N LEU A 118 0.29 -16.53 -12.20
CA LEU A 118 0.64 -15.44 -13.12
C LEU A 118 -0.53 -14.49 -13.46
N ALA A 119 -1.74 -14.75 -12.96
CA ALA A 119 -2.87 -13.84 -13.13
C ALA A 119 -2.62 -12.50 -12.41
N TYR A 120 -3.14 -11.40 -12.97
CA TYR A 120 -2.97 -10.08 -12.38
C TYR A 120 -3.58 -9.96 -10.97
N PHE A 121 -4.77 -10.54 -10.73
CA PHE A 121 -5.40 -10.62 -9.41
C PHE A 121 -5.68 -12.09 -9.03
N PRO A 122 -4.68 -12.83 -8.52
CA PRO A 122 -4.81 -14.27 -8.33
C PRO A 122 -5.78 -14.67 -7.19
N LYS A 123 -6.02 -13.77 -6.22
CA LYS A 123 -6.97 -13.93 -5.11
C LYS A 123 -8.29 -13.16 -5.33
N GLY A 124 -8.52 -12.64 -6.54
CA GLY A 124 -9.64 -11.75 -6.84
C GLY A 124 -9.50 -10.37 -6.21
N PHE A 125 -10.46 -9.50 -6.50
CA PHE A 125 -10.48 -8.10 -6.07
C PHE A 125 -11.47 -7.89 -4.92
N ILE A 126 -11.12 -7.02 -3.97
CA ILE A 126 -12.01 -6.52 -2.92
C ILE A 126 -11.93 -4.98 -2.87
N GLU A 127 -12.98 -4.32 -2.40
CA GLU A 127 -13.08 -2.84 -2.46
C GLU A 127 -12.20 -2.12 -1.44
N ASN A 128 -11.98 -2.72 -0.26
CA ASN A 128 -11.32 -2.09 0.88
C ASN A 128 -9.81 -2.38 0.91
N MET A 129 -9.10 -2.04 -0.18
CA MET A 129 -7.65 -2.19 -0.28
C MET A 129 -6.92 -0.85 -0.41
N PHE A 130 -5.64 -0.85 -0.02
CA PHE A 130 -4.67 0.16 -0.42
C PHE A 130 -3.50 -0.53 -1.13
N PHE A 131 -2.75 0.21 -1.95
CA PHE A 131 -1.78 -0.40 -2.87
C PHE A 131 -0.35 -0.16 -2.43
N VAL A 132 0.47 -1.20 -2.50
CA VAL A 132 1.90 -1.18 -2.19
C VAL A 132 2.67 -1.81 -3.34
N SER A 133 3.64 -1.09 -3.88
CA SER A 133 4.56 -1.61 -4.89
C SER A 133 6.00 -1.43 -4.43
N ALA A 134 6.88 -2.29 -4.93
CA ALA A 134 8.32 -2.18 -4.73
C ALA A 134 9.05 -2.34 -6.06
N ASN A 135 9.97 -1.42 -6.33
CA ASN A 135 11.04 -1.59 -7.31
C ASN A 135 12.35 -1.83 -6.55
N PRO A 136 12.70 -3.09 -6.25
CA PRO A 136 13.89 -3.40 -5.44
C PRO A 136 15.21 -3.24 -6.20
N TRP A 137 15.17 -2.96 -7.51
CA TRP A 137 16.36 -2.89 -8.36
C TRP A 137 16.94 -1.48 -8.45
N VAL A 138 16.10 -0.45 -8.33
CA VAL A 138 16.48 0.96 -8.56
C VAL A 138 16.09 1.83 -7.36
N SER A 139 16.99 2.74 -7.00
CA SER A 139 16.73 3.81 -6.03
C SER A 139 16.24 5.07 -6.76
N PHE A 140 15.27 5.78 -6.19
CA PHE A 140 14.73 7.00 -6.78
C PHE A 140 14.46 8.07 -5.72
N THR A 141 14.55 9.34 -6.12
CA THR A 141 14.21 10.51 -5.29
C THR A 141 12.88 11.15 -5.67
N SER A 142 12.28 10.72 -6.79
CA SER A 142 10.91 11.04 -7.20
C SER A 142 10.29 9.83 -7.88
N PHE A 143 9.01 9.59 -7.63
CA PHE A 143 8.18 8.63 -8.35
C PHE A 143 6.76 9.17 -8.45
N ASP A 144 6.21 9.16 -9.65
CA ASP A 144 4.91 9.73 -9.97
C ASP A 144 4.10 8.74 -10.81
N LEU A 145 2.85 8.50 -10.39
CA LEU A 145 1.89 7.72 -11.17
C LEU A 145 1.01 8.65 -11.99
N ASN A 146 1.14 8.56 -13.31
CA ASN A 146 0.24 9.23 -14.23
C ASN A 146 -0.92 8.29 -14.56
N VAL A 147 -2.10 8.58 -14.00
CA VAL A 147 -3.31 7.78 -14.21
C VAL A 147 -4.26 8.58 -15.09
N ALA A 148 -4.71 7.97 -16.20
CA ALA A 148 -5.55 8.65 -17.18
C ALA A 148 -6.94 9.04 -16.64
N ASN A 149 -7.49 8.22 -15.74
CA ASN A 149 -8.71 8.54 -15.01
C ASN A 149 -8.62 7.98 -13.57
N MET A 150 -8.85 8.84 -12.58
CA MET A 150 -8.79 8.51 -11.15
C MET A 150 -10.08 8.89 -10.41
N ASP A 151 -11.21 8.88 -11.10
CA ASP A 151 -12.54 9.20 -10.55
C ASP A 151 -12.84 8.37 -9.29
N ASN A 152 -13.12 9.06 -8.17
CA ASN A 152 -13.48 8.48 -6.88
C ASN A 152 -12.50 7.42 -6.32
N PHE A 153 -11.25 7.43 -6.78
CA PHE A 153 -10.22 6.55 -6.27
C PHE A 153 -9.48 7.23 -5.11
N PHE A 154 -9.83 6.86 -3.89
CA PHE A 154 -9.28 7.45 -2.67
C PHE A 154 -8.24 6.57 -1.98
N ALA A 155 -8.07 5.33 -2.44
CA ALA A 155 -7.14 4.37 -1.86
C ALA A 155 -5.68 4.86 -2.02
N PRO A 156 -4.90 4.98 -0.93
CA PRO A 156 -3.51 5.37 -1.03
C PRO A 156 -2.67 4.38 -1.84
N VAL A 157 -1.70 4.90 -2.59
CA VAL A 157 -0.74 4.11 -3.36
C VAL A 157 0.68 4.43 -2.90
N PHE A 158 1.40 3.41 -2.47
CA PHE A 158 2.78 3.51 -2.01
C PHE A 158 3.71 2.79 -2.97
N THR A 159 4.80 3.43 -3.37
CA THR A 159 5.88 2.78 -4.14
C THR A 159 7.19 2.94 -3.39
N MET A 160 7.88 1.83 -3.16
CA MET A 160 9.20 1.81 -2.54
C MET A 160 10.29 1.54 -3.57
N GLY A 161 11.39 2.27 -3.47
CA GLY A 161 12.62 1.99 -4.23
C GLY A 161 13.60 1.14 -3.44
N LYS A 162 14.68 0.75 -4.12
CA LYS A 162 15.84 0.13 -3.47
C LYS A 162 16.42 1.10 -2.43
N TYR A 163 16.53 0.66 -1.18
CA TYR A 163 17.26 1.41 -0.16
C TYR A 163 18.77 1.35 -0.38
N TYR A 164 19.48 2.36 0.11
CA TYR A 164 20.94 2.44 0.07
C TYR A 164 21.46 3.11 1.34
N THR A 165 22.74 2.94 1.63
CA THR A 165 23.39 3.61 2.76
C THR A 165 23.77 5.03 2.36
N GLN A 166 23.44 6.01 3.20
CA GLN A 166 23.79 7.42 3.00
C GLN A 166 24.50 7.94 4.25
N GLY A 167 25.82 8.14 4.15
CA GLY A 167 26.64 8.42 5.33
C GLY A 167 26.64 7.21 6.27
N ASP A 168 26.31 7.44 7.54
CA ASP A 168 26.25 6.39 8.59
C ASP A 168 24.88 5.70 8.71
N LYS A 169 23.95 5.97 7.79
CA LYS A 169 22.54 5.55 7.85
C LYS A 169 22.16 4.54 6.78
#